data_AF-A0A2U3Z8M7-F1
#
_entry.id   AF-A0A2U3Z8M7-F1
#
_cell.length_a   1.000
_cell.length_b   1.000
_cell.length_c   1.000
_cell.angle_alpha   90.00
_cell.angle_beta   90.00
_cell.angle_gamma   90.00
#
_symmetry.space_group_name_H-M   'P 1'
#
loop_
_entity.id
_entity.type
_entity.pdbx_description
1 polymer ?
#
loop_
_entity_poly.entity_id
_entity_poly.type
_entity_poly.pdbx_seq_one_letter_code
_entity_poly.pdbx_strand_id
1 'polypeptide(L)'
;ETIQGLRASLTCAIETLCDVDSSVAVSSGGKLFLRFISLTSLEYSDYSKCKKIMIERGELFLRRTSQSRNKIADLCHTFIKDGAKILTHAYSRVVLRVLEAAVVAKKRFSVYIT
;
A
#
# COMPACT_ATOMS: atom_id res chain seq x y z
N GLU A 1 6.93 -28.60 -7.38
CA GLU A 1 6.06 -27.54 -6.83
C GLU A 1 5.19 -26.99 -7.96
N THR A 2 3.91 -26.69 -7.73
CA THR A 2 2.99 -26.21 -8.79
C THR A 2 2.53 -24.79 -8.51
N ILE A 3 2.11 -24.05 -9.55
CA ILE A 3 1.59 -22.67 -9.40
C ILE A 3 0.34 -22.66 -8.50
N GLN A 4 -0.52 -23.68 -8.61
CA GLN A 4 -1.70 -23.82 -7.74
C GLN A 4 -1.31 -24.09 -6.27
N GLY A 5 -0.31 -24.95 -6.03
CA GLY A 5 0.20 -25.20 -4.68
C GLY A 5 0.82 -23.95 -4.04
N LEU A 6 1.58 -23.18 -4.83
CA LEU A 6 2.13 -21.89 -4.39
C LEU A 6 1.02 -20.89 -4.05
N ARG A 7 0.00 -20.79 -4.91
CA ARG A 7 -1.16 -19.92 -4.67
C ARG A 7 -1.92 -20.31 -3.41
N ALA A 8 -2.15 -21.59 -3.17
CA ALA A 8 -2.79 -22.07 -1.94
C ALA A 8 -1.97 -21.73 -0.70
N SER A 9 -0.64 -21.92 -0.77
CA SER A 9 0.28 -21.58 0.32
C SER A 9 0.26 -20.08 0.64
N LEU A 10 0.24 -19.22 -0.39
CA LEU A 10 0.14 -17.76 -0.21
C LEU A 10 -1.21 -17.32 0.37
N THR A 11 -2.31 -17.97 -0.03
CA THR A 11 -3.63 -17.70 0.57
C THR A 11 -3.64 -18.05 2.06
N CYS A 12 -3.11 -19.22 2.42
CA CYS A 12 -2.98 -19.63 3.82
C CYS A 12 -2.11 -18.66 4.62
N ALA A 13 -0.99 -18.20 4.05
CA ALA A 13 -0.15 -17.19 4.70
C ALA A 13 -0.88 -15.85 4.92
N ILE A 14 -1.74 -15.43 3.98
CA ILE A 14 -2.59 -14.24 4.16
C ILE A 14 -3.58 -14.45 5.31
N GLU A 15 -4.20 -15.63 5.41
CA GLU A 15 -5.13 -15.97 6.50
C GLU A 15 -4.41 -15.93 7.85
N THR A 16 -3.23 -16.56 7.96
CA THR A 16 -2.40 -16.51 9.18
C THR A 16 -2.04 -15.08 9.58
N LEU A 17 -1.75 -14.19 8.62
CA LEU A 17 -1.49 -12.78 8.92
C LEU A 17 -2.75 -12.04 9.39
N CYS A 18 -3.92 -12.38 8.85
CA CYS A 18 -5.20 -11.79 9.28
C CYS A 18 -5.62 -12.24 10.68
N ASP A 19 -5.22 -13.43 11.11
CA ASP A 19 -5.48 -13.92 12.47
C ASP A 19 -4.71 -13.11 13.53
N VAL A 20 -3.55 -12.57 13.16
CA VAL A 20 -2.74 -11.70 14.05
C VAL A 20 -3.18 -10.24 13.97
N ASP A 21 -3.54 -9.75 12.78
CA ASP A 21 -4.01 -8.38 12.56
C ASP A 21 -5.38 -8.39 11.88
N SER A 22 -6.42 -8.11 12.68
CA SER A 22 -7.81 -8.06 12.24
C SER A 22 -8.15 -6.83 11.38
N SER A 23 -7.17 -6.01 11.04
CA SER A 23 -7.35 -4.87 10.14
C SER A 23 -7.75 -5.33 8.75
N VAL A 24 -8.81 -4.72 8.21
CA VAL A 24 -9.23 -4.88 6.81
C VAL A 24 -8.09 -4.54 5.84
N ALA A 25 -7.12 -3.70 6.25
CA ALA A 25 -5.95 -3.36 5.45
C ALA A 25 -5.06 -4.58 5.13
N VAL A 26 -4.87 -5.50 6.09
CA VAL A 26 -4.04 -6.70 5.88
C VAL A 26 -4.76 -7.67 4.95
N SER A 27 -6.04 -7.94 5.21
CA SER A 27 -6.85 -8.81 4.35
C SER A 27 -6.95 -8.30 2.91
N SER A 28 -7.25 -7.01 2.73
CA SER A 28 -7.34 -6.40 1.40
C SER A 28 -5.99 -6.32 0.70
N GLY A 29 -4.93 -5.93 1.42
CA GLY A 29 -3.57 -5.85 0.91
C GLY A 29 -3.05 -7.21 0.43
N GLY A 30 -3.27 -8.26 1.22
CA GLY A 30 -2.90 -9.64 0.84
C GLY A 30 -3.61 -10.10 -0.44
N LYS A 31 -4.93 -9.87 -0.54
CA LYS A 31 -5.70 -10.23 -1.75
C LYS A 31 -5.25 -9.44 -2.98
N LEU A 32 -5.00 -8.15 -2.84
CA LEU A 32 -4.48 -7.30 -3.92
C LEU A 32 -3.09 -7.75 -4.37
N PHE A 33 -2.19 -8.05 -3.43
CA PHE A 33 -0.86 -8.57 -3.71
C PHE A 33 -0.93 -9.88 -4.49
N LEU A 34 -1.70 -10.86 -3.99
CA LEU A 34 -1.87 -12.16 -4.63
C LEU A 34 -2.42 -12.01 -6.06
N ARG A 35 -3.42 -11.14 -6.25
CA ARG A 35 -3.97 -10.83 -7.57
C ARG A 35 -2.92 -10.20 -8.48
N PHE A 36 -2.12 -9.25 -7.97
CA PHE A 36 -1.13 -8.53 -8.75
C PHE A 36 -0.01 -9.44 -9.27
N ILE A 37 0.53 -10.32 -8.43
CA ILE A 37 1.63 -11.22 -8.81
C ILE A 37 1.15 -12.35 -9.72
N SER A 38 -0.09 -12.82 -9.55
CA SER A 38 -0.64 -13.96 -10.30
C SER A 38 -1.23 -13.59 -11.67
N LEU A 39 -1.42 -12.29 -11.96
CA LEU A 39 -2.13 -11.85 -13.17
C LEU A 39 -1.42 -12.26 -14.48
N THR A 40 -0.09 -12.31 -14.47
CA THR A 40 0.73 -12.61 -15.67
C THR A 40 1.37 -14.01 -15.64
N SER A 41 1.20 -14.78 -14.57
CA SER A 41 1.81 -16.11 -14.44
C SER A 41 1.06 -17.20 -15.21
N LEU A 42 -0.06 -16.87 -15.86
CA LEU A 42 -0.91 -17.83 -16.59
C LEU A 42 -0.42 -18.15 -18.01
N GLU A 43 0.59 -17.44 -18.51
CA GLU A 43 1.04 -17.54 -19.90
C GLU A 43 2.23 -18.51 -20.10
N TYR A 44 2.81 -19.04 -19.02
CA TYR A 44 4.03 -19.86 -19.11
C TYR A 44 3.85 -21.24 -18.46
N SER A 45 4.32 -22.27 -19.16
CA SER A 45 4.30 -23.67 -18.70
C SER A 45 5.43 -24.02 -17.72
N ASP A 46 6.48 -23.19 -17.65
CA ASP A 46 7.65 -23.40 -16.78
C ASP A 46 7.46 -22.73 -15.41
N TYR A 47 7.36 -23.55 -14.36
CA TYR A 47 7.22 -23.11 -12.97
C TYR A 47 8.35 -22.17 -12.52
N SER A 48 9.61 -22.43 -12.92
CA SER A 48 10.76 -21.64 -12.48
C SER A 48 10.68 -20.21 -13.00
N LYS A 49 10.31 -20.05 -14.28
CA LYS A 49 10.07 -18.74 -14.90
C LYS A 49 8.89 -18.02 -14.27
N CYS A 50 7.77 -18.72 -14.03
CA CYS A 50 6.61 -18.14 -13.35
C CYS A 50 6.97 -17.62 -11.96
N LYS A 51 7.71 -18.40 -11.17
CA LYS A 51 8.16 -17.99 -9.83
C LYS A 51 9.01 -16.73 -9.88
N LYS A 52 9.97 -16.65 -10.81
CA LYS A 52 10.82 -15.46 -10.99
C LYS A 52 9.98 -14.23 -11.32
N ILE A 53 9.06 -14.33 -12.28
CA ILE A 53 8.17 -13.22 -12.65
C ILE A 53 7.30 -12.79 -11.47
N MET A 54 6.75 -13.74 -10.69
CA MET A 54 5.95 -13.43 -9.50
C MET A 54 6.77 -12.64 -8.46
N ILE A 55 8.05 -12.98 -8.27
CA ILE A 55 8.95 -12.26 -7.36
C ILE A 55 9.20 -10.84 -7.87
N GLU A 56 9.59 -10.67 -9.13
CA GLU A 56 9.84 -9.35 -9.73
C GLU A 56 8.61 -8.44 -9.64
N ARG A 57 7.42 -9.01 -9.86
CA ARG A 57 6.14 -8.29 -9.68
C ARG A 57 5.87 -7.96 -8.22
N GLY A 58 6.21 -8.86 -7.30
CA GLY A 58 6.10 -8.61 -5.87
C GLY A 58 6.94 -7.40 -5.44
N GLU A 59 8.18 -7.32 -5.91
CA GLU A 59 9.07 -6.17 -5.67
C GLU A 59 8.51 -4.88 -6.29
N LEU A 60 7.98 -4.95 -7.52
CA LEU A 60 7.35 -3.80 -8.16
C LEU A 60 6.11 -3.31 -7.38
N PHE A 61 5.28 -4.24 -6.90
CA PHE A 61 4.14 -3.91 -6.05
C PHE A 61 4.59 -3.19 -4.78
N LEU A 62 5.61 -3.73 -4.09
CA LEU A 62 6.16 -3.13 -2.88
C LEU A 62 6.71 -1.73 -3.13
N ARG A 63 7.46 -1.54 -4.22
CA ARG A 63 7.99 -0.23 -4.62
C ARG A 63 6.88 0.80 -4.88
N ARG A 64 5.83 0.41 -5.59
CA ARG A 64 4.69 1.31 -5.86
C ARG A 64 3.95 1.68 -4.57
N THR A 65 3.69 0.70 -3.72
CA THR A 65 2.98 0.90 -2.45
C THR A 65 3.79 1.79 -1.49
N SER A 66 5.12 1.60 -1.42
CA SER A 66 5.98 2.41 -0.55
C SER A 66 6.05 3.88 -0.99
N GLN A 67 6.05 4.15 -2.29
CA GLN A 67 6.06 5.50 -2.87
C GLN A 67 4.70 6.19 -2.79
N SER A 68 3.60 5.44 -2.63
CA SER A 68 2.24 5.97 -2.69
C SER A 68 1.97 7.05 -1.65
N ARG A 69 2.54 6.94 -0.44
CA ARG A 69 2.37 7.96 0.62
C ARG A 69 2.97 9.31 0.24
N ASN A 70 4.17 9.32 -0.34
CA ASN A 70 4.82 10.56 -0.77
C ASN A 70 4.03 11.17 -1.93
N LYS A 71 3.61 10.34 -2.90
CA LYS A 71 2.77 10.79 -4.00
C LYS A 71 1.46 11.44 -3.53
N ILE A 72 0.81 10.86 -2.51
CA ILE A 72 -0.38 11.47 -1.90
C ILE A 72 -0.04 12.83 -1.28
N ALA A 73 1.05 12.94 -0.52
CA ALA A 73 1.47 14.20 0.09
C ALA A 73 1.75 15.30 -0.97
N ASP A 74 2.48 14.96 -2.04
CA ASP A 74 2.83 15.87 -3.13
C ASP A 74 1.61 16.35 -3.92
N LEU A 75 0.56 15.54 -4.02
CA LEU A 75 -0.69 15.96 -4.66
C LEU A 75 -1.58 16.75 -3.69
N CYS A 76 -1.73 16.27 -2.46
CA CYS A 76 -2.73 16.76 -1.52
C CYS A 76 -2.34 18.06 -0.82
N HIS A 77 -1.03 18.35 -0.64
CA HIS A 77 -0.62 19.56 0.05
C HIS A 77 -1.14 20.82 -0.66
N THR A 78 -1.38 20.77 -1.97
CA THR A 78 -1.93 21.86 -2.79
C THR A 78 -3.33 22.31 -2.33
N PHE A 79 -4.16 21.38 -1.84
CA PHE A 79 -5.53 21.68 -1.39
C PHE A 79 -5.59 22.39 -0.03
N ILE A 80 -4.52 22.30 0.77
CA ILE A 80 -4.42 23.07 2.02
C ILE A 80 -4.20 24.54 1.64
N LYS A 81 -5.07 25.45 2.08
CA LYS A 81 -4.93 26.89 1.82
C LYS A 81 -4.14 27.56 2.96
N ASP A 82 -3.49 28.68 2.66
CA ASP A 82 -2.86 29.49 3.72
C ASP A 82 -3.94 30.04 4.67
N GLY A 83 -3.67 30.03 5.97
CA GLY A 83 -4.61 30.40 7.03
C GLY A 83 -5.69 29.35 7.35
N ALA A 84 -5.62 28.14 6.78
CA ALA A 84 -6.63 27.12 7.01
C ALA A 84 -6.64 26.61 8.47
N LYS A 85 -7.83 26.17 8.93
CA LYS A 85 -8.01 25.42 10.18
C LYS A 85 -8.47 24.01 9.80
N ILE A 86 -7.65 23.01 10.10
CA ILE A 86 -7.85 21.61 9.70
C ILE A 86 -8.25 20.82 10.95
N LEU A 87 -9.21 19.91 10.81
CA LEU A 87 -9.55 18.92 11.83
C LEU A 87 -9.11 17.55 11.33
N THR A 88 -8.36 16.81 12.16
CA THR A 88 -7.94 15.43 11.86
C THR A 88 -8.43 14.49 12.94
N HIS A 89 -8.86 13.29 12.54
CA HIS A 89 -9.28 12.26 13.49
C HIS A 89 -8.21 11.19 13.66
N ALA A 90 -7.85 10.93 14.91
CA ALA A 90 -6.83 9.97 15.31
C ALA A 90 -5.46 10.20 14.64
N TYR A 91 -4.52 9.32 14.95
CA TYR A 91 -3.21 9.35 14.32
C TYR A 91 -3.26 8.68 12.93
N SER A 92 -2.85 9.42 11.89
CA SER A 92 -2.69 8.89 10.53
C SER A 92 -1.34 9.28 9.94
N ARG A 93 -0.55 8.26 9.58
CA ARG A 93 0.79 8.44 8.97
C ARG A 93 0.71 9.17 7.62
N VAL A 94 -0.37 8.98 6.87
CA VAL A 94 -0.56 9.64 5.56
C VAL A 94 -0.90 11.11 5.77
N VAL A 95 -1.84 11.40 6.68
CA VAL A 95 -2.23 12.78 7.01
C VAL A 95 -1.02 13.57 7.51
N LEU A 96 -0.22 12.99 8.42
CA LEU A 96 1.00 13.62 8.90
C LEU A 96 1.95 14.01 7.77
N ARG A 97 2.22 13.12 6.81
CA ARG A 97 3.07 13.40 5.64
C ARG A 97 2.50 14.53 4.77
N VAL A 98 1.19 14.60 4.58
CA VAL A 98 0.55 15.68 3.82
C VAL A 98 0.71 17.04 4.52
N LEU A 99 0.52 17.07 5.85
CA LEU A 99 0.69 18.28 6.64
C LEU A 99 2.15 18.76 6.63
N GLU A 100 3.11 17.85 6.76
CA GLU A 100 4.54 18.17 6.60
C GLU A 100 4.85 18.77 5.22
N ALA A 101 4.35 18.17 4.14
CA ALA A 101 4.52 18.70 2.78
C ALA A 101 3.89 20.10 2.62
N ALA A 102 2.76 20.38 3.28
CA ALA A 102 2.15 21.71 3.27
C ALA A 102 2.99 22.76 4.01
N VAL A 103 3.60 22.39 5.14
CA VAL A 103 4.55 23.26 5.87
C VAL A 103 5.80 23.53 5.05
N VAL A 104 6.36 22.50 4.38
CA VAL A 104 7.51 22.66 3.47
C VAL A 104 7.17 23.61 2.31
N ALA A 105 5.93 23.55 1.81
CA ALA A 105 5.40 24.50 0.84
C ALA A 105 5.05 25.89 1.43
N LYS A 106 5.50 26.20 2.66
CA LYS A 106 5.36 27.47 3.36
C LYS A 106 3.92 27.91 3.65
N LYS A 107 3.01 26.96 3.79
CA LYS A 107 1.61 27.24 4.16
C LYS A 107 1.48 27.31 5.68
N ARG A 108 0.79 28.34 6.17
CA ARG A 108 0.45 28.51 7.60
C ARG A 108 -0.95 27.99 7.83
N PHE A 109 -1.11 27.10 8.80
CA PHE A 109 -2.43 26.56 9.16
C PHE A 109 -2.39 26.06 10.61
N SER A 110 -3.57 25.80 11.18
CA SER A 110 -3.71 25.20 12.50
C SER A 110 -4.44 23.87 12.39
N VAL A 111 -4.06 22.89 13.21
CA VAL A 111 -4.64 21.55 13.19
C VAL A 111 -5.25 21.25 14.55
N TYR A 112 -6.53 20.86 14.54
CA TYR A 112 -7.23 20.28 15.68
C TYR A 112 -7.25 18.77 15.53
N ILE A 113 -7.04 18.05 16.63
CA ILE A 113 -6.98 16.59 16.65
C ILE A 113 -8.07 16.10 17.60
N THR A 114 -8.91 15.19 17.11
CA THR A 114 -9.84 14.40 17.94
C THR A 114 -9.24 13.05 18.27
#